data_AF-A0A660VJH8-F1
#
_entry.id   AF-A0A660VJH8-F1
#
_cell.length_a   1.000
_cell.length_b   1.000
_cell.length_c   1.000
_cell.angle_alpha   90.00
_cell.angle_beta   90.00
_cell.angle_gamma   90.00
#
_symmetry.space_group_name_H-M   'P 1'
#
loop_
_entity.id
_entity.type
_entity.pdbx_description
1 polymer ?
#
loop_
_entity_poly.entity_id
_entity_poly.type
_entity_poly.pdbx_seq_one_letter_code
_entity_poly.pdbx_strand_id
1 'polypeptide(L)'
;MQTALTEKTLLRDVWARGFLDGLPDIAMGLLLVNIQLGGWLAELGLSTGWTIGVPIVVMLTVLLAVPWCRRHLTTPRLGEFRIHKTRRRKLLPVMLVSVAITLALVGFTAASKAAAFEGDVPLVLIILGVFAVKAVVLCSLAGWYFGVDRLYAYGWLIAWSFLGSETLIRTTELPLLACYLLGFGVSSAVMVACGLVRLRRFLHDFPLPHDETPT
;
A
#
# COMPACT_ATOMS: atom_id res chain seq x y z
N MET A 1 -36.75 0.00 -2.97
CA MET A 1 -35.70 0.04 -1.93
C MET A 1 -34.90 -1.27 -1.86
N GLN A 2 -35.54 -2.45 -1.98
CA GLN A 2 -34.85 -3.75 -2.02
C GLN A 2 -33.87 -3.91 -3.20
N THR A 3 -34.23 -3.46 -4.40
CA THR A 3 -33.36 -3.55 -5.60
C THR A 3 -32.02 -2.81 -5.46
N ALA A 4 -32.02 -1.65 -4.78
CA ALA A 4 -30.80 -0.86 -4.55
C ALA A 4 -29.86 -1.50 -3.51
N LEU A 5 -30.40 -2.22 -2.52
CA LEU A 5 -29.60 -2.97 -1.55
C LEU A 5 -28.93 -4.18 -2.21
N THR A 6 -29.64 -4.90 -3.06
CA THR A 6 -29.10 -6.06 -3.80
C THR A 6 -28.00 -5.65 -4.77
N GLU A 7 -28.13 -4.51 -5.46
CA GLU A 7 -27.06 -4.02 -6.34
C GLU A 7 -25.78 -3.68 -5.56
N LYS A 8 -25.92 -3.05 -4.38
CA LYS A 8 -24.77 -2.64 -3.56
C LYS A 8 -24.00 -3.84 -3.00
N THR A 9 -24.68 -4.91 -2.59
CA THR A 9 -24.02 -6.14 -2.08
C THR A 9 -23.30 -6.89 -3.19
N LEU A 10 -23.96 -7.05 -4.34
CA LEU A 10 -23.38 -7.74 -5.50
C LEU A 10 -22.12 -7.03 -6.03
N LEU A 11 -22.10 -5.69 -5.96
CA LEU A 11 -20.92 -4.89 -6.30
C LEU A 11 -19.78 -5.08 -5.30
N ARG A 12 -20.07 -5.16 -4.00
CA ARG A 12 -19.05 -5.39 -2.96
C ARG A 12 -18.35 -6.74 -3.18
N ASP A 13 -19.11 -7.78 -3.52
CA ASP A 13 -18.55 -9.12 -3.77
C ASP A 13 -17.61 -9.15 -4.98
N VAL A 14 -17.97 -8.45 -6.05
CA VAL A 14 -17.12 -8.34 -7.25
C VAL A 14 -15.81 -7.60 -6.94
N TRP A 15 -15.86 -6.52 -6.15
CA TRP A 15 -14.65 -5.81 -5.76
C TRP A 15 -13.78 -6.62 -4.82
N ALA A 16 -14.38 -7.33 -3.86
CA ALA A 16 -13.68 -8.28 -3.01
C ALA A 16 -12.95 -9.35 -3.84
N ARG A 17 -13.53 -9.81 -4.96
CA ARG A 17 -12.87 -10.72 -5.91
C ARG A 17 -11.59 -10.16 -6.51
N GLY A 18 -11.57 -8.86 -6.81
CA GLY A 18 -10.36 -8.17 -7.28
C GLY A 18 -9.25 -8.07 -6.24
N PHE A 19 -9.56 -8.32 -4.97
CA PHE A 19 -8.61 -8.42 -3.86
C PHE A 19 -8.38 -9.87 -3.42
N LEU A 20 -8.94 -10.87 -4.09
CA LEU A 20 -8.69 -12.28 -3.74
C LEU A 20 -7.32 -12.76 -4.20
N ASP A 21 -6.76 -12.17 -5.26
CA ASP A 21 -5.52 -12.62 -5.89
C ASP A 21 -4.24 -12.32 -5.09
N GLY A 22 -4.32 -11.54 -4.01
CA GLY A 22 -3.19 -11.23 -3.13
C GLY A 22 -2.12 -10.30 -3.74
N LEU A 23 -2.20 -9.98 -5.05
CA LEU A 23 -1.25 -9.08 -5.71
C LEU A 23 -1.19 -7.68 -5.08
N PRO A 24 -2.31 -7.04 -4.68
CA PRO A 24 -2.26 -5.75 -3.99
C PRO A 24 -1.50 -5.83 -2.66
N ASP A 25 -1.63 -6.94 -1.93
CA ASP A 25 -0.99 -7.14 -0.63
C ASP A 25 0.54 -7.25 -0.81
N ILE A 26 1.00 -8.01 -1.82
CA ILE A 26 2.41 -8.09 -2.21
C ILE A 26 2.93 -6.71 -2.64
N ALA A 27 2.16 -5.99 -3.46
CA ALA A 27 2.54 -4.66 -3.92
C ALA A 27 2.76 -3.68 -2.75
N MET A 28 1.83 -3.63 -1.79
CA MET A 28 1.96 -2.78 -0.61
C MET A 28 3.19 -3.15 0.23
N GLY A 29 3.44 -4.44 0.44
CA GLY A 29 4.63 -4.91 1.14
C GLY A 29 5.93 -4.51 0.43
N LEU A 30 6.01 -4.71 -0.89
CA LEU A 30 7.18 -4.29 -1.68
C LEU A 30 7.41 -2.78 -1.69
N LEU A 31 6.32 -1.98 -1.66
CA LEU A 31 6.43 -0.53 -1.53
C LEU A 31 6.98 -0.11 -0.16
N LEU A 32 6.69 -0.85 0.92
CA LEU A 32 7.31 -0.62 2.22
C LEU A 32 8.79 -1.00 2.24
N VAL A 33 9.17 -2.14 1.64
CA VAL A 33 10.59 -2.49 1.45
C VAL A 33 11.32 -1.39 0.69
N ASN A 34 10.68 -0.81 -0.32
CA ASN A 34 11.25 0.27 -1.11
C ASN A 34 11.60 1.52 -0.28
N ILE A 35 10.80 1.84 0.73
CA ILE A 35 11.09 2.95 1.65
C ILE A 35 12.35 2.64 2.48
N GLN A 36 12.46 1.41 2.99
CA GLN A 36 13.64 0.97 3.74
C GLN A 36 14.92 0.99 2.87
N LEU A 37 14.80 0.64 1.59
CA LEU A 37 15.93 0.55 0.68
C LEU A 37 16.70 1.88 0.56
N GLY A 38 16.00 3.02 0.61
CA GLY A 38 16.64 4.34 0.58
C GLY A 38 17.57 4.58 1.78
N GLY A 39 17.12 4.24 2.99
CA GLY A 39 17.95 4.33 4.20
C GLY A 39 19.14 3.38 4.15
N TRP A 40 18.91 2.18 3.63
CA TRP A 40 19.95 1.16 3.49
C TRP A 40 21.08 1.58 2.56
N LEU A 41 20.73 2.13 1.39
CA LEU A 41 21.70 2.63 0.43
C LEU A 41 22.48 3.84 0.97
N ALA A 42 21.85 4.68 1.78
CA ALA A 42 22.50 5.82 2.40
C ALA A 42 23.55 5.40 3.44
N GLU A 43 23.26 4.37 4.25
CA GLU A 43 24.23 3.81 5.20
C GLU A 43 25.44 3.17 4.52
N LEU A 44 25.26 2.61 3.32
CA LEU A 44 26.36 2.08 2.50
C LEU A 44 27.26 3.19 1.92
N GLY A 45 26.98 4.47 2.20
CA GLY A 45 27.76 5.60 1.70
C GLY A 45 27.59 5.87 0.21
N LEU A 46 26.51 5.38 -0.40
CA LEU A 46 26.22 5.63 -1.80
C LEU A 46 25.80 7.09 -2.01
N SER A 47 26.11 7.63 -3.19
CA SER A 47 25.75 9.01 -3.52
C SER A 47 24.24 9.21 -3.54
N THR A 48 23.79 10.46 -3.32
CA THR A 48 22.38 10.85 -3.34
C THR A 48 21.64 10.42 -4.61
N GLY A 49 22.35 10.34 -5.75
CA GLY A 49 21.77 9.85 -6.99
C GLY A 49 21.34 8.38 -6.91
N TRP A 50 22.12 7.52 -6.25
CA TRP A 50 21.79 6.11 -6.08
C TRP A 50 20.72 5.88 -5.01
N THR A 51 20.78 6.61 -3.90
CA THR A 51 19.81 6.48 -2.80
C THR A 51 18.40 6.90 -3.21
N ILE A 52 18.27 7.78 -4.21
CA ILE A 52 16.99 8.18 -4.81
C ILE A 52 16.66 7.35 -6.05
N GLY A 53 17.64 7.13 -6.93
CA GLY A 53 17.44 6.46 -8.22
C GLY A 53 16.97 5.01 -8.07
N VAL A 54 17.60 4.25 -7.17
CA VAL A 54 17.25 2.83 -6.97
C VAL A 54 15.82 2.66 -6.45
N PRO A 55 15.37 3.37 -5.39
CA PRO A 55 13.98 3.27 -4.96
C PRO A 55 12.95 3.70 -6.02
N ILE A 56 13.28 4.65 -6.89
CA ILE A 56 12.40 5.02 -8.02
C ILE A 56 12.28 3.86 -9.01
N VAL A 57 13.40 3.24 -9.40
CA VAL A 57 13.39 2.11 -10.34
C VAL A 57 12.62 0.92 -9.76
N VAL A 58 12.82 0.61 -8.49
CA VAL A 58 12.07 -0.47 -7.81
C VAL A 58 10.58 -0.13 -7.74
N MET A 59 10.21 1.09 -7.37
CA MET A 59 8.81 1.54 -7.37
C MET A 59 8.16 1.40 -8.75
N LEU A 60 8.84 1.87 -9.81
CA LEU A 60 8.36 1.73 -11.19
C LEU A 60 8.19 0.27 -11.58
N THR A 61 9.13 -0.58 -11.19
CA THR A 61 9.07 -2.02 -11.45
C THR A 61 7.86 -2.65 -10.78
N VAL A 62 7.57 -2.33 -9.52
CA VAL A 62 6.36 -2.81 -8.81
C VAL A 62 5.09 -2.29 -9.49
N LEU A 63 5.05 -1.00 -9.84
CA LEU A 63 3.90 -0.37 -10.50
C LEU A 63 3.59 -0.96 -11.88
N LEU A 64 4.59 -1.47 -12.59
CA LEU A 64 4.44 -2.11 -13.90
C LEU A 64 4.19 -3.63 -13.77
N ALA A 65 4.90 -4.29 -12.85
CA ALA A 65 4.80 -5.73 -12.64
C ALA A 65 3.43 -6.14 -12.10
N VAL A 66 2.82 -5.37 -11.20
CA VAL A 66 1.53 -5.73 -10.60
C VAL A 66 0.39 -5.78 -11.64
N PRO A 67 0.16 -4.74 -12.48
CA PRO A 67 -0.80 -4.82 -13.58
C PRO A 67 -0.46 -5.90 -14.60
N TRP A 68 0.84 -6.12 -14.87
CA TRP A 68 1.28 -7.16 -15.79
C TRP A 68 0.94 -8.56 -15.26
N CYS A 69 1.31 -8.87 -14.01
CA CYS A 69 0.95 -10.11 -13.33
C CYS A 69 -0.57 -10.29 -13.27
N ARG A 70 -1.32 -9.22 -12.98
CA ARG A 70 -2.78 -9.29 -12.95
C ARG A 70 -3.37 -9.67 -14.31
N ARG A 71 -2.85 -9.09 -15.40
CA ARG A 71 -3.30 -9.39 -16.77
C ARG A 71 -2.98 -10.82 -17.21
N HIS A 72 -1.85 -11.39 -16.78
CA HIS A 72 -1.42 -12.72 -17.22
C HIS A 72 -1.83 -13.84 -16.27
N LEU A 73 -1.95 -13.56 -14.97
CA LEU A 73 -2.29 -14.56 -13.96
C LEU A 73 -3.78 -14.49 -13.60
N THR A 74 -4.26 -13.32 -13.18
CA THR A 74 -5.60 -13.19 -12.60
C THR A 74 -6.69 -13.13 -13.67
N THR A 75 -6.50 -12.31 -14.71
CA THR A 75 -7.52 -12.05 -15.73
C THR A 75 -7.95 -13.31 -16.51
N PRO A 76 -7.05 -14.20 -16.99
CA PRO A 76 -7.46 -15.38 -17.75
C PRO A 76 -8.27 -16.37 -16.92
N ARG A 77 -8.05 -16.41 -15.61
CA ARG A 77 -8.73 -17.33 -14.67
C ARG A 77 -10.12 -16.85 -14.25
N LEU A 78 -10.32 -15.54 -14.15
CA LEU A 78 -11.60 -14.94 -13.76
C LEU A 78 -12.52 -14.62 -14.95
N GLY A 79 -12.00 -14.70 -16.18
CA GLY A 79 -12.67 -14.22 -17.38
C GLY A 79 -12.67 -12.69 -17.51
N GLU A 80 -13.03 -12.18 -18.68
CA GLU A 80 -13.12 -10.74 -18.94
C GLU A 80 -14.27 -10.09 -18.15
N PHE A 81 -13.97 -9.59 -16.97
CA PHE A 81 -14.93 -8.81 -16.21
C PHE A 81 -14.94 -7.35 -16.70
N ARG A 82 -15.95 -6.98 -17.51
CA ARG A 82 -16.16 -5.59 -17.95
C ARG A 82 -16.52 -4.68 -16.77
N ILE A 83 -15.54 -3.92 -16.28
CA ILE A 83 -15.74 -2.88 -15.28
C ILE A 83 -16.54 -1.73 -15.91
N HIS A 84 -17.84 -1.62 -15.60
CA HIS A 84 -18.69 -0.53 -16.10
C HIS A 84 -18.14 0.87 -15.71
N LYS A 85 -18.18 1.83 -16.65
CA LYS A 85 -17.69 3.23 -16.52
C LYS A 85 -18.21 3.98 -15.29
N THR A 86 -19.41 3.65 -14.81
CA THR A 86 -20.02 4.24 -13.59
C THR A 86 -19.18 4.03 -12.33
N ARG A 87 -18.25 3.07 -12.36
CA ARG A 87 -17.44 2.61 -11.22
C ARG A 87 -16.20 3.47 -10.93
N ARG A 88 -15.71 4.25 -11.92
CA ARG A 88 -14.54 5.15 -11.75
C ARG A 88 -14.85 6.37 -10.87
N ARG A 89 -16.11 6.84 -10.87
CA ARG A 89 -16.55 7.99 -10.06
C ARG A 89 -16.48 7.73 -8.55
N LYS A 90 -16.52 6.47 -8.13
CA LYS A 90 -16.51 6.11 -6.70
C LYS A 90 -15.10 6.05 -6.08
N LEU A 91 -14.05 6.03 -6.90
CA LEU A 91 -12.65 6.19 -6.44
C LEU A 91 -12.27 7.66 -6.27
N LEU A 92 -13.04 8.58 -6.85
CA LEU A 92 -12.82 10.02 -6.77
C LEU A 92 -12.74 10.53 -5.32
N PRO A 93 -13.65 10.19 -4.39
CA PRO A 93 -13.54 10.64 -2.99
C PRO A 93 -12.26 10.15 -2.30
N VAL A 94 -11.85 8.89 -2.52
CA VAL A 94 -10.60 8.37 -1.95
C VAL A 94 -9.40 9.14 -2.47
N MET A 95 -9.39 9.43 -3.77
CA MET A 95 -8.34 10.22 -4.41
C MET A 95 -8.33 11.66 -3.92
N LEU A 96 -9.50 12.30 -3.81
CA LEU A 96 -9.63 13.68 -3.30
C LEU A 96 -9.17 13.79 -1.84
N VAL A 97 -9.56 12.84 -0.98
CA VAL A 97 -9.08 12.78 0.41
C VAL A 97 -7.57 12.61 0.46
N SER A 98 -7.01 11.70 -0.35
CA SER A 98 -5.56 11.50 -0.43
C SER A 98 -4.82 12.77 -0.87
N VAL A 99 -5.33 13.45 -1.91
CA VAL A 99 -4.77 14.70 -2.42
C VAL A 99 -4.89 15.81 -1.37
N ALA A 100 -6.05 15.97 -0.73
CA ALA A 100 -6.27 16.97 0.30
C ALA A 100 -5.33 16.80 1.49
N ILE A 101 -5.16 15.57 2.00
CA ILE A 101 -4.21 15.28 3.09
C ILE A 101 -2.77 15.58 2.63
N THR A 102 -2.43 15.27 1.38
CA THR A 102 -1.09 15.54 0.84
C THR A 102 -0.83 17.04 0.73
N LEU A 103 -1.78 17.82 0.20
CA LEU A 103 -1.67 19.27 0.11
C LEU A 103 -1.61 19.93 1.49
N ALA A 104 -2.41 19.45 2.44
CA ALA A 104 -2.34 19.91 3.83
C ALA A 104 -0.96 19.65 4.44
N LEU A 105 -0.36 18.49 4.18
CA LEU A 105 0.99 18.17 4.64
C LEU A 105 2.07 19.05 4.00
N VAL A 106 1.98 19.29 2.68
CA VAL A 106 2.90 20.19 1.97
C VAL A 106 2.76 21.62 2.48
N GLY A 107 1.52 22.10 2.66
CA GLY A 107 1.24 23.42 3.21
C GLY A 107 1.76 23.58 4.64
N PHE A 108 1.54 22.57 5.50
CA PHE A 108 2.03 22.57 6.87
C PHE A 108 3.56 22.57 6.93
N THR A 109 4.23 21.73 6.13
CA THR A 109 5.71 21.68 6.10
C THR A 109 6.35 22.94 5.52
N ALA A 110 5.67 23.62 4.58
CA ALA A 110 6.11 24.92 4.09
C ALA A 110 5.93 26.02 5.15
N ALA A 111 4.76 26.04 5.82
CA ALA A 111 4.47 26.99 6.89
C ALA A 111 5.37 26.79 8.11
N SER A 112 5.69 25.55 8.48
CA SER A 112 6.57 25.25 9.62
C SER A 112 7.99 25.77 9.41
N LYS A 113 8.49 25.76 8.17
CA LYS A 113 9.79 26.37 7.83
C LYS A 113 9.74 27.90 7.88
N ALA A 114 8.61 28.51 7.53
CA ALA A 114 8.46 29.96 7.51
C ALA A 114 8.19 30.55 8.91
N ALA A 115 7.48 29.82 9.77
CA ALA A 115 6.98 30.34 11.03
C ALA A 115 7.90 30.15 12.24
N ALA A 116 9.15 29.68 12.04
CA ALA A 116 10.12 29.43 13.12
C ALA A 116 9.48 28.78 14.35
N PHE A 117 8.71 27.69 14.16
CA PHE A 117 8.04 26.99 15.25
C PHE A 117 9.08 26.60 16.32
N GLU A 118 9.08 27.30 17.45
CA GLU A 118 9.87 26.99 18.67
C GLU A 118 9.29 25.79 19.43
N GLY A 119 8.85 24.76 18.71
CA GLY A 119 8.38 23.52 19.31
C GLY A 119 9.54 22.55 19.50
N ASP A 120 9.67 21.98 20.70
CA ASP A 120 10.61 20.88 21.00
C ASP A 120 10.32 19.60 20.21
N VAL A 121 9.19 19.52 19.50
CA VAL A 121 8.85 18.35 18.69
C VAL A 121 9.58 18.39 17.35
N PRO A 122 10.46 17.41 17.05
CA PRO A 122 11.12 17.31 15.76
C PRO A 122 10.12 17.29 14.60
N LEU A 123 10.33 18.14 13.60
CA LEU A 123 9.51 18.20 12.38
C LEU A 123 9.34 16.81 11.72
N VAL A 124 10.36 15.96 11.82
CA VAL A 124 10.35 14.57 11.33
C VAL A 124 9.23 13.76 11.98
N LEU A 125 9.03 13.85 13.29
CA LEU A 125 7.97 13.11 13.99
C LEU A 125 6.58 13.58 13.54
N ILE A 126 6.41 14.88 13.29
CA ILE A 126 5.13 15.41 12.80
C ILE A 126 4.85 14.86 11.40
N ILE A 127 5.84 14.88 10.50
CA ILE A 127 5.70 14.36 9.14
C ILE A 127 5.35 12.86 9.18
N LEU A 128 6.10 12.06 9.95
CA LEU A 128 5.86 10.62 10.11
C LEU A 128 4.49 10.33 10.73
N GLY A 129 4.08 11.12 11.73
CA GLY A 129 2.76 11.02 12.35
C GLY A 129 1.63 11.29 11.36
N VAL A 130 1.77 12.30 10.49
CA VAL A 130 0.78 12.56 9.44
C VAL A 130 0.76 11.44 8.41
N PHE A 131 1.90 10.88 8.01
CA PHE A 131 1.94 9.72 7.13
C PHE A 131 1.27 8.49 7.75
N ALA A 132 1.49 8.26 9.05
CA ALA A 132 0.83 7.19 9.80
C ALA A 132 -0.70 7.37 9.81
N VAL A 133 -1.18 8.56 10.16
CA VAL A 133 -2.63 8.88 10.13
C VAL A 133 -3.20 8.73 8.72
N LYS A 134 -2.50 9.25 7.70
CA LYS A 134 -2.89 9.14 6.30
C LYS A 134 -3.01 7.67 5.88
N ALA A 135 -2.06 6.83 6.27
CA ALA A 135 -2.09 5.40 5.97
C ALA A 135 -3.32 4.73 6.60
N VAL A 136 -3.59 4.96 7.89
CA VAL A 136 -4.77 4.41 8.58
C VAL A 136 -6.06 4.87 7.92
N VAL A 137 -6.20 6.17 7.63
CA VAL A 137 -7.41 6.73 7.01
C VAL A 137 -7.63 6.16 5.61
N LEU A 138 -6.60 6.15 4.75
CA LEU A 138 -6.71 5.65 3.39
C LEU A 138 -7.00 4.16 3.35
N CYS A 139 -6.29 3.37 4.17
CA CYS A 139 -6.51 1.93 4.24
C CYS A 139 -7.87 1.59 4.84
N SER A 140 -8.35 2.35 5.83
CA SER A 140 -9.69 2.16 6.40
C SER A 140 -10.80 2.53 5.41
N LEU A 141 -10.62 3.64 4.68
CA LEU A 141 -11.56 4.05 3.64
C LEU A 141 -11.58 3.04 2.49
N ALA A 142 -10.41 2.53 2.10
CA ALA A 142 -10.29 1.45 1.12
C ALA A 142 -10.95 0.15 1.62
N GLY A 143 -10.73 -0.23 2.88
CA GLY A 143 -11.37 -1.37 3.52
C GLY A 143 -12.88 -1.27 3.52
N TRP A 144 -13.41 -0.11 3.89
CA TRP A 144 -14.86 0.15 3.90
C TRP A 144 -15.45 0.12 2.50
N TYR A 145 -14.75 0.72 1.54
CA TYR A 145 -15.23 0.88 0.19
C TYR A 145 -15.16 -0.42 -0.62
N PHE A 146 -14.09 -1.20 -0.47
CA PHE A 146 -13.91 -2.49 -1.14
C PHE A 146 -14.49 -3.66 -0.34
N GLY A 147 -14.87 -3.43 0.92
CA GLY A 147 -15.39 -4.48 1.80
C GLY A 147 -14.35 -5.50 2.22
N VAL A 148 -13.09 -5.09 2.34
CA VAL A 148 -11.95 -5.97 2.60
C VAL A 148 -11.33 -5.63 3.96
N ASP A 149 -11.68 -6.40 4.99
CA ASP A 149 -11.36 -6.07 6.39
C ASP A 149 -9.86 -6.03 6.69
N ARG A 150 -9.05 -6.80 5.97
CA ARG A 150 -7.59 -6.79 6.18
C ARG A 150 -6.94 -5.44 5.89
N LEU A 151 -7.56 -4.59 5.06
CA LEU A 151 -7.00 -3.28 4.76
C LEU A 151 -6.96 -2.42 6.03
N TYR A 152 -7.91 -2.58 6.96
CA TYR A 152 -7.84 -1.91 8.26
C TYR A 152 -6.56 -2.29 9.03
N ALA A 153 -6.23 -3.59 9.08
CA ALA A 153 -5.02 -4.08 9.74
C ALA A 153 -3.74 -3.59 9.05
N TYR A 154 -3.74 -3.54 7.72
CA TYR A 154 -2.63 -3.01 6.93
C TYR A 154 -2.38 -1.51 7.17
N GLY A 155 -3.43 -0.70 7.36
CA GLY A 155 -3.29 0.70 7.73
C GLY A 155 -2.52 0.87 9.05
N TRP A 156 -2.85 0.05 10.05
CA TRP A 156 -2.15 0.04 11.34
C TRP A 156 -0.72 -0.48 11.24
N LEU A 157 -0.47 -1.52 10.44
CA LEU A 157 0.90 -2.01 10.20
C LEU A 157 1.78 -0.95 9.54
N ILE A 158 1.25 -0.22 8.55
CA ILE A 158 1.98 0.88 7.90
C ILE A 158 2.25 2.01 8.90
N ALA A 159 1.24 2.41 9.69
CA ALA A 159 1.40 3.43 10.73
C ALA A 159 2.45 3.05 11.77
N TRP A 160 2.42 1.79 12.23
CA TRP A 160 3.44 1.23 13.11
C TRP A 160 4.81 1.24 12.45
N SER A 161 4.91 0.97 11.15
CA SER A 161 6.19 1.00 10.44
C SER A 161 6.85 2.38 10.53
N PHE A 162 6.08 3.45 10.30
CA PHE A 162 6.60 4.83 10.37
C PHE A 162 6.92 5.28 11.80
N LEU A 163 6.01 5.05 12.76
CA LEU A 163 6.19 5.51 14.13
C LEU A 163 7.15 4.62 14.93
N GLY A 164 7.06 3.32 14.73
CA GLY A 164 7.88 2.31 15.38
C GLY A 164 9.33 2.40 14.95
N SER A 165 9.63 2.61 13.66
CA SER A 165 11.02 2.78 13.21
C SER A 165 11.68 3.98 13.87
N GLU A 166 10.99 5.13 13.93
CA GLU A 166 11.54 6.36 14.51
C GLU A 166 11.67 6.26 16.03
N THR A 167 10.71 5.60 16.69
CA THR A 167 10.79 5.34 18.12
C THR A 167 12.00 4.46 18.45
N LEU A 168 12.21 3.38 17.70
CA LEU A 168 13.38 2.52 17.85
C LEU A 168 14.70 3.28 17.65
N ILE A 169 14.78 4.15 16.64
CA ILE A 169 15.96 4.98 16.39
C ILE A 169 16.28 5.89 17.58
N ARG A 170 15.26 6.39 18.28
CA ARG A 170 15.45 7.32 19.42
C ARG A 170 15.68 6.64 20.75
N THR A 171 15.10 5.46 20.97
CA THR A 171 15.11 4.78 22.27
C THR A 171 16.14 3.68 22.37
N THR A 172 16.68 3.20 21.24
CA THR A 172 17.63 2.09 21.22
C THR A 172 18.95 2.51 20.59
N GLU A 173 20.06 1.94 21.05
CA GLU A 173 21.40 2.10 20.46
C GLU A 173 21.64 1.10 19.30
N LEU A 174 20.56 0.56 18.72
CA LEU A 174 20.68 -0.39 17.63
C LEU A 174 21.21 0.30 16.36
N PRO A 175 21.92 -0.43 15.49
CA PRO A 175 22.26 0.07 14.17
C PRO A 175 21.00 0.53 13.43
N LEU A 176 21.11 1.66 12.73
CA LEU A 176 20.00 2.29 12.00
C LEU A 176 19.30 1.28 11.03
N LEU A 177 20.11 0.45 10.37
CA LEU A 177 19.70 -0.71 9.59
C LEU A 177 18.73 -1.64 10.31
N ALA A 178 19.05 -2.01 11.55
CA ALA A 178 18.24 -2.91 12.37
C ALA A 178 16.92 -2.24 12.76
N CYS A 179 16.94 -0.95 13.10
CA CYS A 179 15.72 -0.18 13.38
C CYS A 179 14.77 -0.14 12.17
N TYR A 180 15.29 0.10 10.97
CA TYR A 180 14.48 0.07 9.75
C TYR A 180 13.96 -1.33 9.41
N LEU A 181 14.77 -2.37 9.64
CA LEU A 181 14.37 -3.76 9.41
C LEU A 181 13.26 -4.19 10.37
N LEU A 182 13.33 -3.77 11.63
CA LEU A 182 12.28 -4.06 12.62
C LEU A 182 11.01 -3.26 12.35
N GLY A 183 11.11 -1.98 11.98
CA GLY A 183 9.96 -1.14 11.68
C GLY A 183 9.25 -1.49 10.37
N PHE A 184 9.97 -1.40 9.24
CA PHE A 184 9.41 -1.61 7.90
C PHE A 184 9.54 -3.06 7.43
N GLY A 185 10.65 -3.73 7.75
CA GLY A 185 10.91 -5.10 7.31
C GLY A 185 9.90 -6.10 7.85
N VAL A 186 9.54 -6.02 9.13
CA VAL A 186 8.53 -6.91 9.74
C VAL A 186 7.16 -6.70 9.08
N SER A 187 6.71 -5.45 8.98
CA SER A 187 5.40 -5.12 8.39
C SER A 187 5.32 -5.50 6.92
N SER A 188 6.38 -5.25 6.15
CA SER A 188 6.45 -5.64 4.74
C SER A 188 6.49 -7.15 4.56
N ALA A 189 7.24 -7.88 5.38
CA ALA A 189 7.27 -9.33 5.37
C ALA A 189 5.89 -9.93 5.64
N VAL A 190 5.15 -9.40 6.61
CA VAL A 190 3.77 -9.82 6.92
C VAL A 190 2.85 -9.60 5.72
N MET A 191 2.91 -8.43 5.08
CA MET A 191 2.09 -8.11 3.90
C MET A 191 2.42 -9.00 2.70
N VAL A 192 3.71 -9.19 2.40
CA VAL A 192 4.18 -10.06 1.32
C VAL A 192 3.78 -11.51 1.59
N ALA A 193 3.99 -12.02 2.79
CA ALA A 193 3.60 -13.38 3.16
C ALA A 193 2.09 -13.60 3.03
N CYS A 194 1.27 -12.67 3.54
CA CYS A 194 -0.19 -12.71 3.38
C CYS A 194 -0.60 -12.70 1.89
N GLY A 195 0.05 -11.85 1.10
CA GLY A 195 -0.20 -11.75 -0.33
C GLY A 195 0.18 -13.03 -1.09
N LEU A 196 1.33 -13.63 -0.78
CA LEU A 196 1.78 -14.90 -1.37
C LEU A 196 0.85 -16.06 -0.99
N VAL A 197 0.42 -16.16 0.26
CA VAL A 197 -0.54 -17.19 0.70
C VAL A 197 -1.86 -17.05 -0.05
N ARG A 198 -2.36 -15.82 -0.22
CA ARG A 198 -3.59 -15.55 -0.98
C ARG A 198 -3.42 -15.85 -2.47
N LEU A 199 -2.32 -15.42 -3.07
CA LEU A 199 -2.02 -15.69 -4.46
C LEU A 199 -1.95 -17.20 -4.71
N ARG A 200 -1.28 -17.96 -3.84
CA ARG A 200 -1.23 -19.42 -3.93
C ARG A 200 -2.61 -20.06 -3.86
N ARG A 201 -3.43 -19.66 -2.86
CA ARG A 201 -4.82 -20.15 -2.73
C ARG A 201 -5.64 -19.80 -3.95
N PHE A 202 -5.54 -18.57 -4.43
CA PHE A 202 -6.23 -18.11 -5.64
C PHE A 202 -5.86 -18.94 -6.88
N LEU A 203 -4.57 -19.22 -7.09
CA LEU A 203 -4.12 -20.06 -8.21
C LEU A 203 -4.58 -21.52 -8.11
N HIS A 204 -4.77 -22.01 -6.89
CA HIS A 204 -5.28 -23.35 -6.62
C HIS A 204 -6.81 -23.44 -6.83
N ASP A 205 -7.55 -22.44 -6.33
CA ASP A 205 -9.02 -22.43 -6.36
C ASP A 205 -9.57 -22.05 -7.74
N PHE A 206 -8.78 -21.35 -8.56
CA PHE A 206 -9.12 -20.96 -9.93
C PHE A 206 -8.10 -21.53 -10.92
N PRO A 207 -8.16 -22.85 -11.22
CA PRO A 207 -7.33 -23.43 -12.28
C PRO A 207 -7.68 -22.80 -13.63
N LEU A 208 -6.72 -22.81 -14.56
CA LEU A 208 -6.97 -22.36 -15.93
C LEU A 208 -8.05 -23.26 -16.55
N PRO A 209 -9.04 -22.69 -17.28
CA PRO A 209 -9.94 -23.50 -18.10
C PRO A 209 -9.08 -24.37 -19.01
N HIS A 210 -9.21 -25.69 -18.90
CA HIS A 210 -8.66 -26.56 -19.93
C HIS A 210 -9.42 -26.25 -21.21
N ASP A 211 -8.69 -26.00 -22.30
CA ASP A 211 -9.29 -25.89 -23.62
C ASP A 211 -10.13 -27.14 -23.83
N GLU A 212 -11.46 -26.98 -23.75
CA GLU A 212 -12.39 -28.01 -24.22
C GLU A 212 -12.06 -28.17 -25.69
N THR A 213 -11.29 -29.20 -26.02
CA THR A 213 -11.05 -29.62 -27.40
C THR A 213 -12.43 -29.79 -28.04
N PRO A 214 -12.79 -28.99 -29.04
CA PRO A 214 -14.06 -29.17 -29.72
C PRO A 214 -14.01 -30.54 -30.40
N THR A 215 -14.78 -31.50 -29.87
CA THR A 215 -15.10 -32.77 -30.53
C THR A 215 -16.08 -32.55 -31.65
#